data_AF-A0A3N5T054-F1
#
_entry.id   AF-A0A3N5T054-F1
#
_cell.length_a   1.000
_cell.length_b   1.000
_cell.length_c   1.000
_cell.angle_alpha   90.00
_cell.angle_beta   90.00
_cell.angle_gamma   90.00
#
_symmetry.space_group_name_H-M   'P 1'
#
loop_
_entity.id
_entity.type
_entity.pdbx_description
1 polymer ?
#
loop_
_entity_poly.entity_id
_entity_poly.type
_entity_poly.pdbx_seq_one_letter_code
_entity_poly.pdbx_strand_id
1 'polypeptide(L)'
;MFRAVAMITDDFFKQLDEYGCKGIPCLFIIDFEEKQPVVFPLQNIDPAELLYSFPGTTNCPQAGRKMKPSLLFSPVSYDAYRKAFREVQDELVRGNSYLLNLTFSTPVESSSDLADFFHAGGAAYRLCLRDQFVFFSPEQFVCIRDNMIRTFPMKGTCDAGSPDAGARLLADEKETAEHVTVVDLLRNDLSKVARNVRVQRFRFLTKVNTTGKQLLQASSEICGELAPGWQSSLGNIMRKL
;
A
#
# COMPACT_ATOMS: atom_id res chain seq x y z
N MET A 1 -25.10 7.66 14.42
CA MET A 1 -24.41 6.51 13.82
C MET A 1 -23.99 6.94 12.41
N PHE A 2 -22.74 7.37 12.23
CA PHE A 2 -22.24 7.77 10.92
C PHE A 2 -21.78 6.51 10.19
N ARG A 3 -22.60 6.01 9.26
CA ARG A 3 -22.16 4.96 8.34
C ARG A 3 -21.26 5.57 7.28
N ALA A 4 -20.22 4.86 6.85
CA ALA A 4 -19.43 5.22 5.68
C ALA A 4 -20.34 5.27 4.44
N VAL A 5 -20.66 6.47 3.95
CA VAL A 5 -21.42 6.66 2.71
C VAL A 5 -20.43 7.03 1.62
N ALA A 6 -20.38 6.24 0.56
CA ALA A 6 -19.56 6.52 -0.61
C ALA A 6 -19.88 7.91 -1.17
N MET A 7 -18.84 8.68 -1.45
CA MET A 7 -18.95 10.00 -2.05
C MET A 7 -18.90 9.90 -3.58
N ILE A 8 -19.46 10.89 -4.26
CA ILE A 8 -19.16 11.10 -5.67
C ILE A 8 -17.66 11.43 -5.79
N THR A 9 -16.96 10.78 -6.72
CA THR A 9 -15.49 10.85 -6.84
C THR A 9 -14.94 12.27 -6.93
N ASP A 10 -15.60 13.15 -7.69
CA ASP A 10 -15.16 14.55 -7.78
C ASP A 10 -15.35 15.32 -6.47
N ASP A 11 -16.40 15.03 -5.72
CA ASP A 11 -16.65 15.67 -4.43
C ASP A 11 -15.69 15.14 -3.36
N PHE A 12 -15.28 13.88 -3.45
CA PHE A 12 -14.25 13.30 -2.60
C PHE A 12 -12.92 14.06 -2.72
N PHE A 13 -12.42 14.28 -3.94
CA PHE A 13 -11.15 14.98 -4.12
C PHE A 13 -11.23 16.45 -3.69
N LYS A 14 -12.35 17.14 -3.94
CA LYS A 14 -12.59 18.49 -3.40
C LYS A 14 -12.61 18.50 -1.88
N GLN A 15 -13.23 17.49 -1.26
CA GLN A 15 -13.26 17.36 0.20
C GLN A 15 -11.86 17.17 0.80
N LEU A 16 -10.98 16.42 0.11
CA LEU A 16 -9.56 16.30 0.48
C LEU A 16 -8.82 17.63 0.38
N ASP A 17 -9.04 18.41 -0.68
CA ASP A 17 -8.49 19.77 -0.83
C ASP A 17 -8.93 20.68 0.31
N GLU A 18 -10.22 20.62 0.68
CA GLU A 18 -10.77 21.40 1.79
C GLU A 18 -10.15 21.01 3.14
N TYR A 19 -10.08 19.71 3.44
CA TYR A 19 -9.49 19.23 4.69
C TYR A 19 -8.01 19.56 4.78
N GLY A 20 -7.26 19.39 3.68
CA GLY A 20 -5.86 19.79 3.61
C GLY A 20 -5.69 21.30 3.84
N CYS A 21 -6.47 22.13 3.14
CA CYS A 21 -6.46 23.58 3.31
C CYS A 21 -6.73 24.03 4.77
N LYS A 22 -7.67 23.37 5.44
CA LYS A 22 -8.06 23.66 6.83
C LYS A 22 -7.14 22.98 7.87
N GLY A 23 -6.19 22.14 7.45
CA GLY A 23 -5.34 21.37 8.35
C GLY A 23 -6.11 20.34 9.19
N ILE A 24 -7.24 19.84 8.69
CA ILE A 24 -8.07 18.85 9.38
C ILE A 24 -7.45 17.46 9.16
N PRO A 25 -6.98 16.76 10.20
CA PRO A 25 -6.51 15.39 10.05
C PRO A 25 -7.67 14.50 9.59
N CYS A 26 -7.47 13.76 8.50
CA CYS A 26 -8.47 12.85 7.96
C CYS A 26 -7.86 11.50 7.56
N LEU A 27 -8.72 10.49 7.50
CA LEU A 27 -8.45 9.19 6.91
C LEU A 27 -9.38 9.02 5.71
N PHE A 28 -8.85 8.55 4.59
CA PHE A 28 -9.66 8.23 3.42
C PHE A 28 -9.39 6.81 2.91
N ILE A 29 -10.36 6.29 2.17
CA ILE A 29 -10.33 5.01 1.47
C ILE A 29 -10.84 5.27 0.06
N ILE A 30 -10.16 4.74 -0.95
CA ILE A 30 -10.58 4.77 -2.35
C ILE A 30 -10.20 3.43 -2.99
N ASP A 31 -11.12 2.83 -3.73
CA ASP A 31 -10.85 1.62 -4.50
C ASP A 31 -10.18 1.97 -5.84
N PHE A 32 -9.56 0.97 -6.47
CA PHE A 32 -8.84 1.15 -7.74
C PHE A 32 -9.71 1.69 -8.87
N GLU A 33 -11.01 1.38 -8.89
CA GLU A 33 -11.94 1.87 -9.91
C GLU A 33 -12.57 3.23 -9.52
N GLU A 34 -12.16 3.80 -8.38
CA GLU A 34 -12.64 5.07 -7.82
C GLU A 34 -14.17 5.12 -7.60
N LYS A 35 -14.81 3.96 -7.39
CA LYS A 35 -16.28 3.84 -7.31
C LYS A 35 -16.87 4.18 -5.95
N GLN A 36 -16.14 3.92 -4.88
CA GLN A 36 -16.62 4.06 -3.50
C GLN A 36 -15.63 4.82 -2.61
N PRO A 37 -15.20 6.03 -2.99
CA PRO A 37 -14.30 6.80 -2.15
C PRO A 37 -15.01 7.33 -0.91
N VAL A 38 -14.33 7.29 0.22
CA VAL A 38 -14.81 7.82 1.51
C VAL A 38 -13.69 8.57 2.23
N VAL A 39 -14.03 9.64 2.94
CA VAL A 39 -13.09 10.40 3.78
C VAL A 39 -13.74 10.79 5.11
N PHE A 40 -12.99 10.64 6.19
CA PHE A 40 -13.43 10.91 7.55
C PHE A 40 -12.42 11.82 8.26
N PRO A 41 -12.85 12.96 8.84
CA PRO A 41 -12.05 13.62 9.86
C PRO A 41 -11.74 12.64 10.99
N LEU A 42 -10.49 12.57 11.47
CA LEU A 42 -10.08 11.54 12.43
C LEU A 42 -10.93 11.57 13.71
N GLN A 43 -11.31 12.76 14.16
CA GLN A 43 -12.14 12.98 15.35
C GLN A 43 -13.59 12.50 15.20
N ASN A 44 -14.06 12.29 13.96
CA ASN A 44 -15.41 11.85 13.65
C ASN A 44 -15.50 10.33 13.41
N ILE A 45 -14.37 9.63 13.45
CA ILE A 45 -14.34 8.18 13.23
C ILE A 45 -14.93 7.47 14.45
N ASP A 46 -16.03 6.75 14.23
CA ASP A 46 -16.59 5.82 15.20
C ASP A 46 -15.78 4.50 15.19
N PRO A 47 -15.08 4.14 16.29
CA PRO A 47 -14.33 2.88 16.36
C PRO A 47 -15.19 1.63 16.19
N ALA A 48 -16.52 1.73 16.33
CA ALA A 48 -17.44 0.62 16.06
C ALA A 48 -17.67 0.38 14.55
N GLU A 49 -17.37 1.36 13.70
CA GLU A 49 -17.55 1.29 12.23
C GLU A 49 -16.21 1.15 11.50
N LEU A 50 -15.17 1.83 11.98
CA LEU A 50 -13.86 1.86 11.34
C LEU A 50 -12.73 1.81 12.38
N LEU A 51 -11.91 0.75 12.32
CA LEU A 51 -10.69 0.63 13.09
C LEU A 51 -9.49 0.92 12.19
N TYR A 52 -8.49 1.64 12.69
CA TYR A 52 -7.21 1.82 11.99
C TYR A 52 -6.04 1.86 12.97
N SER A 53 -4.89 1.42 12.49
CA SER A 53 -3.63 1.49 13.22
C SER A 53 -2.51 1.68 12.20
N PHE A 54 -1.95 2.89 12.21
CA PHE A 54 -0.85 3.33 11.35
C PHE A 54 0.32 3.78 12.24
N PRO A 55 1.55 3.92 11.70
CA PRO A 55 2.66 4.44 12.48
C PRO A 55 2.37 5.86 13.00
N GLY A 56 2.30 6.01 14.32
CA GLY A 56 2.07 7.29 15.00
C GLY A 56 0.60 7.71 15.16
N THR A 57 -0.37 6.96 14.63
CA THR A 57 -1.80 7.27 14.81
C THR A 57 -2.66 6.01 14.82
N THR A 58 -3.58 5.90 15.79
CA THR A 58 -4.48 4.76 15.94
C THR A 58 -5.72 5.17 16.73
N ASN A 59 -6.87 4.59 16.40
CA ASN A 59 -8.08 4.67 17.24
C ASN A 59 -8.31 3.39 18.06
N CYS A 60 -7.36 2.46 18.03
CA CYS A 60 -7.42 1.20 18.77
C CYS A 60 -6.04 0.91 19.41
N PRO A 61 -5.75 1.51 20.58
CA PRO A 61 -4.45 1.37 21.23
C PRO A 61 -4.25 0.02 21.93
N GLN A 62 -5.32 -0.74 22.19
CA GLN A 62 -5.22 -2.07 22.79
C GLN A 62 -4.83 -3.12 21.74
N ALA A 63 -3.72 -3.82 21.98
CA ALA A 63 -3.44 -5.08 21.32
C ALA A 63 -4.53 -6.08 21.73
N GLY A 64 -5.43 -6.40 20.81
CA GLY A 64 -6.53 -7.32 21.08
C GLY A 64 -6.04 -8.72 21.42
N ARG A 65 -6.98 -9.57 21.87
CA ARG A 65 -6.74 -10.97 22.20
C ARG A 65 -5.90 -11.66 21.12
N LYS A 66 -4.89 -12.44 21.54
CA LYS A 66 -4.19 -13.40 20.68
C LYS A 66 -5.15 -14.53 20.29
N MET A 67 -6.09 -14.26 19.40
CA MET A 67 -6.89 -15.28 18.75
C MET A 67 -6.25 -15.59 17.40
N LYS A 68 -6.15 -16.87 17.08
CA LYS A 68 -5.70 -17.32 15.76
C LYS A 68 -6.96 -17.66 14.96
N PRO A 69 -7.46 -16.74 14.10
CA PRO A 69 -8.67 -17.00 13.34
C PRO A 69 -8.45 -18.21 12.42
N SER A 70 -9.47 -19.06 12.32
CA SER A 70 -9.45 -20.23 11.42
C SER A 70 -9.85 -19.79 10.02
N LEU A 71 -8.99 -20.06 9.04
CA LEU A 71 -9.21 -19.74 7.64
C LEU A 71 -9.18 -21.01 6.81
N LEU A 72 -10.24 -21.24 6.03
CA LEU A 72 -10.25 -22.24 4.97
C LEU A 72 -10.18 -21.51 3.63
N PHE A 73 -9.14 -21.79 2.85
CA PHE A 73 -8.89 -21.15 1.56
C PHE A 73 -9.30 -22.08 0.42
N SER A 74 -9.97 -21.51 -0.58
CA SER A 74 -10.36 -22.21 -1.81
C SER A 74 -9.71 -21.55 -3.04
N PRO A 75 -8.38 -21.66 -3.22
CA PRO A 75 -7.66 -20.95 -4.26
C PRO A 75 -8.02 -21.44 -5.67
N VAL A 76 -7.69 -20.63 -6.68
CA VAL A 76 -7.78 -21.06 -8.09
C VAL A 76 -6.94 -22.31 -8.33
N SER A 77 -7.39 -23.18 -9.24
CA SER A 77 -6.63 -24.39 -9.57
C SER A 77 -5.30 -24.04 -10.22
N TYR A 78 -4.30 -24.90 -10.02
CA TYR A 78 -2.99 -24.73 -10.64
C TYR A 78 -3.06 -24.68 -12.17
N ASP A 79 -3.97 -25.45 -12.78
CA ASP A 79 -4.16 -25.42 -14.23
C ASP A 79 -4.70 -24.07 -14.73
N ALA A 80 -5.63 -23.46 -13.99
CA ALA A 80 -6.14 -22.13 -14.30
C ALA A 80 -5.04 -21.06 -14.17
N TYR A 81 -4.28 -21.10 -13.07
CA TYR A 81 -3.10 -20.26 -12.87
C TYR A 81 -2.10 -20.41 -14.03
N ARG A 82 -1.76 -21.67 -14.38
CA ARG A 82 -0.78 -21.97 -15.43
C ARG A 82 -1.20 -21.42 -16.79
N LYS A 83 -2.49 -21.50 -17.11
CA LYS A 83 -3.03 -20.95 -18.37
C LYS A 83 -2.84 -19.44 -18.44
N ALA A 84 -3.29 -18.72 -17.41
CA ALA A 84 -3.15 -17.26 -17.34
C ALA A 84 -1.68 -16.82 -17.29
N PHE A 85 -0.82 -17.56 -16.56
CA PHE A 85 0.60 -17.27 -16.51
C PHE A 85 1.27 -17.36 -17.89
N ARG A 86 0.93 -18.37 -18.70
CA ARG A 86 1.45 -18.49 -20.07
C ARG A 86 1.03 -17.32 -20.94
N GLU A 87 -0.23 -16.91 -20.85
CA GLU A 87 -0.73 -15.75 -21.58
C GLU A 87 0.05 -14.48 -21.22
N VAL A 88 0.30 -14.24 -19.94
CA VAL A 88 1.13 -13.11 -19.49
C VAL A 88 2.56 -13.21 -20.05
N GLN A 89 3.18 -14.40 -20.02
CA GLN A 89 4.52 -14.58 -20.58
C GLN A 89 4.56 -14.32 -22.09
N ASP A 90 3.56 -14.81 -22.84
CA ASP A 90 3.47 -14.58 -24.29
C ASP A 90 3.36 -13.08 -24.62
N GLU A 91 2.57 -12.33 -23.85
CA GLU A 91 2.40 -10.88 -24.01
C GLU A 91 3.65 -10.09 -23.62
N LEU A 92 4.39 -10.52 -22.59
CA LEU A 92 5.69 -9.94 -22.23
C LEU A 92 6.73 -10.17 -23.34
N VAL A 93 6.76 -11.38 -23.93
CA VAL A 93 7.67 -11.70 -25.05
C VAL A 93 7.32 -10.91 -26.32
N ARG A 94 6.04 -10.63 -26.55
CA ARG A 94 5.57 -9.76 -27.65
C ARG A 94 5.94 -8.27 -27.44
N GLY A 95 6.36 -7.90 -26.24
CA GLY A 95 6.69 -6.51 -25.89
C GLY A 95 5.48 -5.64 -25.60
N ASN A 96 4.31 -6.23 -25.30
CA ASN A 96 3.09 -5.46 -24.99
C ASN A 96 3.10 -4.88 -23.57
N SER A 97 3.95 -5.40 -22.68
CA SER A 97 4.27 -4.81 -21.38
C SER A 97 5.71 -5.15 -20.98
N TYR A 98 6.30 -4.32 -20.12
CA TYR A 98 7.59 -4.61 -19.47
C TYR A 98 7.42 -5.38 -18.16
N LEU A 99 6.28 -5.21 -17.47
CA LEU A 99 5.99 -5.79 -16.16
C LEU A 99 4.49 -5.96 -16.00
N LEU A 100 4.07 -7.09 -15.43
CA LEU A 100 2.68 -7.31 -15.05
C LEU A 100 2.60 -8.12 -13.76
N ASN A 101 1.72 -7.70 -12.85
CA ASN A 101 1.41 -8.44 -11.62
C ASN A 101 0.17 -9.31 -11.86
N LEU A 102 0.36 -10.62 -11.99
CA LEU A 102 -0.73 -11.58 -12.15
C LEU A 102 -1.29 -11.96 -10.77
N THR A 103 -2.56 -11.62 -10.52
CA THR A 103 -3.23 -11.85 -9.22
C THR A 103 -4.54 -12.60 -9.37
N PHE A 104 -4.92 -13.36 -8.34
CA PHE A 104 -6.20 -14.07 -8.26
C PHE A 104 -6.86 -13.85 -6.91
N SER A 105 -8.17 -13.62 -6.90
CA SER A 105 -8.97 -13.67 -5.68
C SER A 105 -9.10 -15.11 -5.20
N THR A 106 -8.87 -15.34 -3.90
CA THR A 106 -9.10 -16.64 -3.26
C THR A 106 -10.28 -16.51 -2.29
N PRO A 107 -11.40 -17.21 -2.52
CA PRO A 107 -12.45 -17.35 -1.53
C PRO A 107 -11.91 -17.89 -0.21
N VAL A 108 -12.36 -17.29 0.89
CA VAL A 108 -11.95 -17.65 2.24
C VAL A 108 -13.19 -17.80 3.11
N GLU A 109 -13.28 -18.93 3.82
CA GLU A 109 -14.30 -19.17 4.84
C GLU A 109 -13.69 -19.01 6.23
N SER A 110 -14.44 -18.37 7.13
CA SER A 110 -14.03 -18.08 8.51
C SER A 110 -15.24 -18.04 9.43
N SER A 111 -15.06 -18.51 10.67
CA SER A 111 -16.01 -18.31 11.77
C SER A 111 -15.73 -17.03 12.58
N SER A 112 -14.55 -16.43 12.39
CA SER A 112 -14.15 -15.15 12.99
C SER A 112 -14.64 -13.97 12.15
N ASP A 113 -14.92 -12.86 12.81
CA ASP A 113 -15.32 -11.61 12.14
C ASP A 113 -14.10 -10.80 11.65
N LEU A 114 -14.34 -9.73 10.89
CA LEU A 114 -13.27 -8.88 10.35
C LEU A 114 -12.46 -8.16 11.46
N ALA A 115 -13.08 -7.84 12.59
CA ALA A 115 -12.43 -7.16 13.70
C ALA A 115 -11.45 -8.10 14.44
N ASP A 116 -11.79 -9.38 14.57
CA ASP A 116 -10.90 -10.42 15.09
C ASP A 116 -9.59 -10.47 14.30
N PHE A 117 -9.67 -10.44 12.96
CA PHE A 117 -8.48 -10.37 12.10
C PHE A 117 -7.69 -9.10 12.35
N PHE A 118 -8.37 -7.94 12.39
CA PHE A 118 -7.72 -6.66 12.65
C PHE A 118 -6.90 -6.71 13.92
N HIS A 119 -7.48 -7.18 15.02
CA HIS A 119 -6.82 -7.27 16.32
C HIS A 119 -5.68 -8.29 16.37
N ALA A 120 -5.81 -9.42 15.66
CA ALA A 120 -4.77 -10.45 15.59
C ALA A 120 -3.58 -10.06 14.69
N GLY A 121 -3.80 -9.20 13.69
CA GLY A 121 -2.78 -8.82 12.72
C GLY A 121 -1.73 -7.84 13.26
N GLY A 122 -0.47 -8.04 12.87
CA GLY A 122 0.68 -7.24 13.33
C GLY A 122 1.30 -6.30 12.27
N ALA A 123 0.56 -5.96 11.21
CA ALA A 123 1.08 -5.10 10.15
C ALA A 123 1.19 -3.63 10.59
N ALA A 124 2.18 -2.92 10.04
CA ALA A 124 2.41 -1.50 10.34
C ALA A 124 1.23 -0.62 9.92
N TYR A 125 0.59 -0.95 8.80
CA TYR A 125 -0.63 -0.31 8.34
C TYR A 125 -1.75 -1.35 8.31
N ARG A 126 -2.77 -1.15 9.14
CA ARG A 126 -3.98 -1.98 9.12
C ARG A 126 -5.22 -1.14 9.34
N LEU A 127 -6.32 -1.58 8.74
CA LEU A 127 -7.63 -0.96 8.87
C LEU A 127 -8.71 -2.02 8.74
N CYS A 128 -9.81 -1.84 9.45
CA CYS A 128 -11.01 -2.65 9.31
C CYS A 128 -12.20 -1.73 9.15
N LEU A 129 -12.90 -1.85 8.02
CA LEU A 129 -14.20 -1.25 7.79
C LEU A 129 -15.25 -2.32 8.05
N ARG A 130 -16.11 -2.07 9.03
CA ARG A 130 -17.09 -3.01 9.54
C ARG A 130 -17.93 -3.61 8.40
N ASP A 131 -18.10 -4.92 8.43
CA ASP A 131 -18.91 -5.71 7.49
C ASP A 131 -18.52 -5.56 6.00
N GLN A 132 -17.35 -4.97 5.71
CA GLN A 132 -16.86 -4.77 4.34
C GLN A 132 -15.51 -5.46 4.12
N PHE A 133 -14.45 -4.97 4.76
CA PHE A 133 -13.11 -5.54 4.59
C PHE A 133 -12.17 -5.22 5.75
N VAL A 134 -11.13 -6.03 5.87
CA VAL A 134 -9.95 -5.76 6.69
C VAL A 134 -8.72 -5.78 5.77
N PHE A 135 -7.84 -4.79 5.90
CA PHE A 135 -6.59 -4.75 5.14
C PHE A 135 -5.37 -4.70 6.06
N PHE A 136 -4.29 -5.29 5.57
CA PHE A 136 -2.96 -5.23 6.16
C PHE A 136 -1.97 -4.88 5.05
N SER A 137 -1.36 -3.70 5.10
CA SER A 137 -0.33 -3.29 4.14
C SER A 137 1.04 -3.27 4.81
N PRO A 138 2.05 -3.93 4.23
CA PRO A 138 3.44 -3.76 4.62
C PRO A 138 4.06 -2.51 3.99
N GLU A 139 3.43 -1.93 2.96
CA GLU A 139 4.05 -0.94 2.08
C GLU A 139 3.29 0.37 2.10
N GLN A 140 4.06 1.46 2.15
CA GLN A 140 3.56 2.82 2.08
C GLN A 140 3.75 3.34 0.65
N PHE A 141 2.66 3.70 -0.01
CA PHE A 141 2.71 4.23 -1.37
C PHE A 141 3.45 5.58 -1.42
N VAL A 142 2.97 6.59 -0.66
CA VAL A 142 3.61 7.89 -0.53
C VAL A 142 3.55 8.42 0.90
N CYS A 143 4.50 9.28 1.27
CA CYS A 143 4.47 10.08 2.49
C CYS A 143 4.87 11.51 2.18
N ILE A 144 4.11 12.47 2.70
CA ILE A 144 4.39 13.89 2.59
C ILE A 144 4.75 14.43 3.97
N ARG A 145 5.96 14.98 4.11
CA ARG A 145 6.43 15.66 5.32
C ARG A 145 7.34 16.81 4.93
N ASP A 146 7.24 17.94 5.62
CA ASP A 146 8.10 19.11 5.41
C ASP A 146 8.15 19.57 3.93
N ASN A 147 6.99 19.58 3.27
CA ASN A 147 6.82 19.90 1.84
C ASN A 147 7.54 18.95 0.87
N MET A 148 8.00 17.79 1.35
CA MET A 148 8.62 16.74 0.55
C MET A 148 7.68 15.56 0.43
N ILE A 149 7.38 15.13 -0.79
CA ILE A 149 6.75 13.85 -1.07
C ILE A 149 7.82 12.78 -1.23
N ARG A 150 7.60 11.58 -0.68
CA ARG A 150 8.51 10.44 -0.75
C ARG A 150 7.76 9.17 -1.08
N THR A 151 8.38 8.29 -1.85
CA THR A 151 7.94 6.91 -2.07
C THR A 151 9.14 5.97 -1.95
N PHE A 152 8.86 4.71 -1.60
CA PHE A 152 9.86 3.71 -1.27
C PHE A 152 9.69 2.45 -2.11
N PRO A 153 9.93 2.50 -3.44
CA PRO A 153 9.79 1.33 -4.31
C PRO A 153 10.61 0.16 -3.78
N MET A 154 9.99 -1.02 -3.80
CA MET A 154 10.59 -2.24 -3.30
C MET A 154 10.55 -3.31 -4.38
N LYS A 155 11.68 -4.00 -4.59
CA LYS A 155 11.76 -5.15 -5.49
C LYS A 155 12.94 -6.03 -5.09
N GLY A 156 12.67 -7.32 -4.95
CA GLY A 156 13.62 -8.32 -4.48
C GLY A 156 13.51 -8.52 -2.97
N THR A 157 13.34 -9.78 -2.55
CA THR A 157 13.30 -10.19 -1.14
C THR A 157 14.15 -11.44 -0.92
N CYS A 158 14.79 -11.54 0.23
CA CYS A 158 15.52 -12.74 0.64
C CYS A 158 15.37 -13.01 2.14
N ASP A 159 15.59 -14.26 2.55
CA ASP A 159 15.55 -14.65 3.96
C ASP A 159 16.70 -13.97 4.73
N ALA A 160 16.39 -13.27 5.83
CA ALA A 160 17.39 -12.59 6.65
C ALA A 160 18.27 -13.55 7.46
N GLY A 161 17.85 -14.81 7.62
CA GLY A 161 18.59 -15.84 8.35
C GLY A 161 19.72 -16.49 7.54
N SER A 162 19.79 -16.26 6.23
CA SER A 162 20.87 -16.78 5.39
C SER A 162 22.06 -15.81 5.36
N PRO A 163 23.27 -16.25 5.74
CA PRO A 163 24.50 -15.46 5.57
C PRO A 163 24.64 -14.99 4.12
N ASP A 164 25.10 -13.75 3.94
CA ASP A 164 25.34 -13.08 2.64
C ASP A 164 24.14 -12.93 1.69
N ALA A 165 22.93 -13.35 2.09
CA ALA A 165 21.76 -13.28 1.22
C ALA A 165 21.45 -11.85 0.75
N GLY A 166 21.60 -10.86 1.64
CA GLY A 166 21.45 -9.45 1.30
C GLY A 166 22.51 -8.97 0.30
N ALA A 167 23.78 -9.36 0.47
CA ALA A 167 24.85 -8.98 -0.45
C ALA A 167 24.64 -9.61 -1.84
N ARG A 168 24.21 -10.86 -1.89
CA ARG A 168 23.86 -11.57 -3.13
C ARG A 168 22.68 -10.91 -3.84
N LEU A 169 21.62 -10.54 -3.11
CA LEU A 169 20.47 -9.83 -3.67
C LEU A 169 20.88 -8.48 -4.29
N LEU A 170 21.77 -7.75 -3.61
CA LEU A 170 22.27 -6.47 -4.13
C LEU A 170 23.19 -6.64 -5.35
N ALA A 171 23.94 -7.74 -5.43
CA ALA A 171 24.85 -8.03 -6.54
C ALA A 171 24.16 -8.63 -7.79
N ASP A 172 22.91 -9.09 -7.68
CA ASP A 172 22.18 -9.69 -8.81
C ASP A 172 21.80 -8.63 -9.85
N GLU A 173 22.34 -8.76 -11.06
CA GLU A 173 22.12 -7.83 -12.17
C GLU A 173 20.68 -7.83 -12.68
N LYS A 174 20.02 -9.00 -12.67
CA LYS A 174 18.63 -9.13 -13.11
C LYS A 174 17.70 -8.42 -12.14
N GLU A 175 17.86 -8.68 -10.84
CA GLU A 175 17.11 -8.00 -9.79
C GLU A 175 17.38 -6.49 -9.82
N THR A 176 18.61 -6.08 -10.14
CA THR A 176 18.95 -4.66 -10.32
C THR A 176 18.18 -4.03 -11.47
N ALA A 177 18.13 -4.68 -12.64
CA ALA A 177 17.43 -4.17 -13.81
C ALA A 177 15.91 -4.04 -13.56
N GLU A 178 15.30 -5.06 -12.94
CA GLU A 178 13.89 -5.00 -12.55
C GLU A 178 13.63 -3.87 -11.54
N HIS A 179 14.52 -3.70 -10.55
CA HIS A 179 14.40 -2.63 -9.55
C HIS A 179 14.53 -1.23 -10.17
N VAL A 180 15.47 -1.02 -11.10
CA VAL A 180 15.64 0.26 -11.82
C VAL A 180 14.35 0.62 -12.55
N THR A 181 13.72 -0.35 -13.22
CA THR A 181 12.46 -0.12 -13.94
C THR A 181 11.36 0.39 -13.00
N VAL A 182 11.19 -0.24 -11.83
CA VAL A 182 10.20 0.18 -10.82
C VAL A 182 10.53 1.57 -10.26
N VAL A 183 11.80 1.84 -9.99
CA VAL A 183 12.25 3.15 -9.50
C VAL A 183 11.94 4.24 -10.51
N ASP A 184 12.20 4.02 -11.80
CA ASP A 184 11.92 5.02 -12.83
C ASP A 184 10.43 5.24 -13.05
N LEU A 185 9.60 4.20 -12.97
CA LEU A 185 8.13 4.35 -13.01
C LEU A 185 7.63 5.27 -11.88
N LEU A 186 7.99 4.97 -10.64
CA LEU A 186 7.55 5.79 -9.51
C LEU A 186 8.19 7.19 -9.51
N ARG A 187 9.41 7.35 -10.04
CA ARG A 187 10.02 8.66 -10.24
C ARG A 187 9.23 9.50 -11.23
N ASN A 188 8.76 8.89 -12.32
CA ASN A 188 7.92 9.56 -13.31
C ASN A 188 6.55 9.93 -12.72
N ASP A 189 5.94 9.06 -11.92
CA ASP A 189 4.67 9.35 -11.24
C ASP A 189 4.80 10.52 -10.26
N LEU A 190 5.84 10.53 -9.42
CA LEU A 190 6.11 11.66 -8.52
C LEU A 190 6.34 12.97 -9.29
N SER A 191 6.92 12.91 -10.49
CA SER A 191 7.19 14.09 -11.32
C SER A 191 5.91 14.75 -11.86
N LYS A 192 4.76 14.06 -11.82
CA LYS A 192 3.45 14.64 -12.19
C LYS A 192 2.95 15.66 -11.15
N VAL A 193 3.43 15.57 -9.91
CA VAL A 193 2.92 16.33 -8.75
C VAL A 193 3.99 17.10 -7.99
N ALA A 194 5.27 16.80 -8.21
CA ALA A 194 6.40 17.39 -7.49
C ALA A 194 7.51 17.87 -8.44
N ARG A 195 8.32 18.82 -7.98
CA ARG A 195 9.53 19.31 -8.64
C ARG A 195 10.79 18.75 -7.97
N ASN A 196 11.94 18.89 -8.62
CA ASN A 196 13.24 18.42 -8.09
C ASN A 196 13.22 16.94 -7.67
N VAL A 197 12.46 16.11 -8.41
CA VAL A 197 12.31 14.69 -8.11
C VAL A 197 13.63 13.96 -8.35
N ARG A 198 14.10 13.21 -7.36
CA ARG A 198 15.38 12.49 -7.41
C ARG A 198 15.33 11.20 -6.61
N VAL A 199 16.21 10.28 -6.96
CA VAL A 199 16.51 9.10 -6.14
C VAL A 199 17.45 9.55 -5.03
N GLN A 200 16.96 9.63 -3.80
CA GLN A 200 17.72 10.06 -2.63
C GLN A 200 18.64 8.94 -2.11
N ARG A 201 18.15 7.70 -2.14
CA ARG A 201 18.91 6.49 -1.76
C ARG A 201 18.52 5.38 -2.73
N PHE A 202 19.51 4.67 -3.26
CA PHE A 202 19.28 3.62 -4.24
C PHE A 202 19.64 2.24 -3.65
N ARG A 203 18.73 1.27 -3.82
CA ARG A 203 18.90 -0.15 -3.47
C ARG A 203 19.59 -0.41 -2.13
N PHE A 204 18.98 0.07 -1.06
CA PHE A 204 19.38 -0.27 0.31
C PHE A 204 18.50 -1.40 0.86
N LEU A 205 19.04 -2.16 1.82
CA LEU A 205 18.29 -3.25 2.46
C LEU A 205 17.44 -2.73 3.62
N THR A 206 16.17 -3.10 3.64
CA THR A 206 15.26 -2.93 4.76
C THR A 206 14.87 -4.28 5.33
N LYS A 207 14.55 -4.32 6.63
CA LYS A 207 14.04 -5.52 7.29
C LYS A 207 12.53 -5.45 7.33
N VAL A 208 11.88 -6.52 6.88
CA VAL A 208 10.43 -6.70 6.98
C VAL A 208 10.14 -7.90 7.86
N ASN A 209 9.31 -7.70 8.88
CA ASN A 209 8.88 -8.76 9.76
C ASN A 209 7.61 -9.39 9.17
N THR A 210 7.66 -10.69 8.90
CA THR A 210 6.50 -11.49 8.49
C THR A 210 6.12 -12.46 9.61
N THR A 211 4.97 -13.14 9.48
CA THR A 211 4.52 -14.14 10.44
C THR A 211 5.49 -15.33 10.50
N GLY A 212 6.48 -15.26 11.39
CA GLY A 212 7.44 -16.32 11.67
C GLY A 212 8.79 -16.25 10.93
N LYS A 213 9.00 -15.24 10.06
CA LYS A 213 10.30 -15.02 9.38
C LYS A 213 10.64 -13.54 9.24
N GLN A 214 11.92 -13.21 9.30
CA GLN A 214 12.42 -11.89 8.95
C GLN A 214 12.96 -11.94 7.52
N LEU A 215 12.50 -11.02 6.68
CA LEU A 215 12.97 -10.88 5.32
C LEU A 215 13.83 -9.62 5.20
N LEU A 216 14.82 -9.67 4.33
CA LEU A 216 15.48 -8.50 3.78
C LEU A 216 14.79 -8.13 2.46
N GLN A 217 14.56 -6.84 2.24
CA GLN A 217 13.96 -6.32 1.03
C GLN A 217 14.85 -5.21 0.48
N ALA A 218 15.12 -5.25 -0.82
CA ALA A 218 15.81 -4.16 -1.49
C ALA A 218 14.80 -3.04 -1.79
N SER A 219 15.11 -1.84 -1.30
CA SER A 219 14.28 -0.64 -1.42
C SER A 219 15.10 0.52 -1.96
N SER A 220 14.44 1.43 -2.67
CA SER A 220 15.00 2.75 -2.96
C SER A 220 14.12 3.83 -2.33
N GLU A 221 14.64 5.04 -2.22
CA GLU A 221 13.91 6.20 -1.73
C GLU A 221 13.93 7.26 -2.82
N ILE A 222 12.74 7.63 -3.29
CA ILE A 222 12.54 8.70 -4.25
C ILE A 222 11.87 9.85 -3.50
N CYS A 223 12.35 11.08 -3.69
CA CYS A 223 11.75 12.25 -3.08
C CYS A 223 11.59 13.38 -4.09
N GLY A 224 10.61 14.25 -3.84
CA GLY A 224 10.35 15.46 -4.62
C GLY A 224 9.77 16.57 -3.75
N GLU A 225 9.96 17.81 -4.19
CA GLU A 225 9.45 19.01 -3.53
C GLU A 225 8.03 19.31 -4.04
N LEU A 226 7.06 19.43 -3.14
CA LEU A 226 5.73 19.92 -3.50
C LEU A 226 5.73 21.45 -3.61
N ALA A 227 4.78 21.98 -4.37
CA ALA A 227 4.56 23.42 -4.45
C ALA A 227 4.13 24.00 -3.08
N PRO A 228 4.47 25.25 -2.76
CA PRO A 228 3.91 25.92 -1.58
C PRO A 228 2.38 25.89 -1.61
N GLY A 229 1.75 25.61 -0.47
CA GLY A 229 0.28 25.52 -0.37
C GLY A 229 -0.33 24.25 -0.96
N TRP A 230 0.47 23.20 -1.23
CA TRP A 230 0.00 21.91 -1.76
C TRP A 230 -1.16 21.29 -0.97
N GLN A 231 -1.32 21.65 0.31
CA GLN A 231 -2.40 21.17 1.17
C GLN A 231 -3.78 21.50 0.58
N SER A 232 -3.93 22.65 -0.08
CA SER A 232 -5.17 23.05 -0.77
C SER A 232 -5.37 22.34 -2.12
N SER A 233 -4.48 21.42 -2.48
CA SER A 233 -4.52 20.63 -3.72
C SER A 233 -4.22 19.15 -3.44
N LEU A 234 -4.43 18.68 -2.21
CA LEU A 234 -4.20 17.30 -1.80
C LEU A 234 -5.00 16.30 -2.66
N GLY A 235 -6.28 16.56 -2.91
CA GLY A 235 -7.11 15.74 -3.78
C GLY A 235 -6.58 15.70 -5.21
N ASN A 236 -6.15 16.84 -5.75
CA ASN A 236 -5.53 16.89 -7.09
C ASN A 236 -4.20 16.13 -7.17
N ILE A 237 -3.40 16.15 -6.09
CA ILE A 237 -2.17 15.36 -6.00
C ILE A 237 -2.52 13.86 -6.02
N MET A 238 -3.47 13.44 -5.17
CA MET A 238 -3.87 12.03 -5.09
C MET A 238 -4.47 11.49 -6.38
N ARG A 239 -5.21 12.30 -7.15
CA ARG A 239 -5.78 11.88 -8.45
C ARG A 239 -4.74 11.67 -9.54
N LYS A 240 -3.59 12.35 -9.46
CA LYS A 240 -2.53 12.29 -10.48
C LYS A 240 -1.53 11.16 -10.25
N LEU A 241 -1.43 10.68 -9.02
CA LEU A 241 -0.60 9.56 -8.59
C LEU A 241 -1.34 8.26 -8.86
#